data_AF-A0A8X6J0U5-F1
#
_entry.id   AF-A0A8X6J0U5-F1
#
_cell.length_a   1.000
_cell.length_b   1.000
_cell.length_c   1.000
_cell.angle_alpha   90.00
_cell.angle_beta   90.00
_cell.angle_gamma   90.00
#
_symmetry.space_group_name_H-M   'P 1'
#
loop_
_entity.id
_entity.type
_entity.pdbx_description
1 polymer ?
#
loop_
_entity_poly.entity_id
_entity_poly.type
_entity_poly.pdbx_seq_one_letter_code
_entity_poly.pdbx_strand_id
1 'polypeptide(L)'
;MMMRFLRMNVKTVKEPLRKILGRSLLSFEELTTLLAEIENIVNLCPLTYVSDDKDDPEPLTPATFCTLVEMNLIILCNLQSFSMKQSPKRHYNEENCIKLCF
;
A
#
# COMPACT_ATOMS: atom_id res chain seq x y z
N MET A 1 -10.38 2.48 2.59
CA MET A 1 -9.21 2.43 1.69
C MET A 1 -7.99 3.11 2.31
N MET A 2 -8.18 4.27 2.96
CA MET A 2 -7.16 5.07 3.64
C MET A 2 -6.24 4.32 4.65
N MET A 3 -6.78 3.53 5.59
CA MET A 3 -5.94 2.96 6.68
C MET A 3 -4.89 1.88 6.31
N ARG A 4 -4.73 1.52 5.04
CA ARG A 4 -3.83 0.43 4.64
C ARG A 4 -2.35 0.80 4.76
N PHE A 5 -1.99 2.05 4.49
CA PHE A 5 -0.59 2.48 4.50
C PHE A 5 -0.03 2.72 5.91
N LEU A 6 -0.85 3.27 6.82
CA LEU A 6 -0.52 3.37 8.24
C LEU A 6 -0.27 1.99 8.87
N ARG A 7 -1.07 0.98 8.52
CA ARG A 7 -0.88 -0.40 9.03
C ARG A 7 0.45 -1.01 8.59
N MET A 8 0.95 -0.65 7.40
CA MET A 8 2.27 -1.11 6.93
C MET A 8 3.42 -0.31 7.55
N ASN A 9 3.16 0.94 7.98
CA ASN A 9 4.16 1.87 8.50
C ASN A 9 3.95 2.22 9.98
N VAL A 10 3.38 1.30 10.77
CA VAL A 10 3.06 1.54 12.19
C VAL A 10 4.31 1.97 12.96
N LYS A 11 5.48 1.39 12.68
CA LYS A 11 6.73 1.75 13.36
C LYS A 11 7.16 3.19 13.06
N THR A 12 7.03 3.61 11.81
CA THR A 12 7.42 4.94 11.33
C THR A 12 6.56 6.04 11.93
N VAL A 13 5.27 5.77 12.18
CA VAL A 13 4.33 6.75 12.72
C VAL A 13 4.23 6.72 14.24
N LYS A 14 4.34 5.53 14.85
CA LYS A 14 4.18 5.36 16.31
C LYS A 14 5.27 6.04 17.12
N GLU A 15 6.53 5.97 16.69
CA GLU A 15 7.64 6.55 17.45
C GLU A 15 7.61 8.09 17.47
N PRO A 16 7.40 8.80 16.34
CA PRO A 16 7.18 10.25 16.36
C PRO A 16 5.98 10.67 17.20
N LEU A 17 4.85 9.96 17.06
CA LEU A 17 3.66 10.24 17.85
C LEU A 17 3.91 10.13 19.34
N ARG A 18 4.61 9.08 19.77
CA ARG A 18 4.97 8.89 21.17
C ARG A 18 5.88 10.00 21.69
N LYS A 19 6.80 10.50 20.87
CA LYS A 19 7.70 11.61 21.24
C LYS A 19 6.96 12.95 21.35
N ILE A 20 6.03 13.23 20.44
CA ILE A 20 5.30 14.49 20.37
C ILE A 20 4.19 14.55 21.43
N LEU A 21 3.38 13.49 21.54
CA LEU A 21 2.24 13.43 22.44
C LEU A 21 2.65 13.10 23.89
N GLY A 22 3.71 12.31 24.08
CA GLY A 22 4.21 11.97 25.41
C GLY A 22 3.14 11.31 26.30
N ARG A 23 2.61 12.05 27.27
CA ARG A 23 1.53 11.63 28.19
C ARG A 23 0.20 12.36 27.94
N SER A 24 0.07 13.13 26.86
CA SER A 24 -1.18 13.81 26.55
C SER A 24 -2.30 12.80 26.31
N LEU A 25 -3.45 13.02 26.95
CA LEU A 25 -4.65 12.23 26.71
C LEU A 25 -5.47 12.95 25.63
N LEU A 26 -5.47 12.38 24.43
CA LEU A 26 -6.35 12.81 23.35
C LEU A 26 -7.66 12.03 23.45
N SER A 27 -8.76 12.69 23.13
CA SER A 27 -10.02 12.00 22.85
C SER A 27 -9.90 11.10 21.63
N PHE A 28 -10.82 10.16 21.51
CA PHE A 28 -10.87 9.26 20.34
C PHE A 28 -11.00 10.03 19.03
N GLU A 29 -11.78 11.11 19.02
CA GLU A 29 -11.99 11.95 17.84
C GLU A 29 -10.72 12.70 17.46
N GLU A 30 -10.05 13.35 18.42
CA GLU A 30 -8.80 14.06 18.18
C GLU A 30 -7.70 13.12 17.66
N LEU A 31 -7.56 11.92 18.26
CA LEU A 31 -6.60 10.93 17.81
C LEU A 31 -6.92 10.43 16.40
N THR A 32 -8.19 10.24 16.08
CA THR A 32 -8.62 9.79 14.74
C THR A 32 -8.33 10.83 13.68
N THR A 33 -8.63 12.09 13.95
CA THR A 33 -8.33 13.22 13.05
C THR A 33 -6.84 13.35 12.83
N LEU A 34 -6.05 13.32 13.91
CA LEU A 34 -4.60 13.42 13.83
C LEU A 34 -3.98 12.26 13.04
N LEU A 35 -4.48 11.03 13.21
CA LEU A 35 -4.04 9.89 12.41
C LEU A 35 -4.43 10.03 10.93
N ALA A 36 -5.59 10.61 10.62
CA ALA A 36 -6.00 10.86 9.23
C ALA A 36 -5.10 11.89 8.54
N GLU A 37 -4.68 12.94 9.25
CA GLU A 37 -3.73 13.93 8.74
C GLU A 37 -2.36 13.31 8.47
N ILE A 38 -1.84 12.53 9.43
CA ILE A 38 -0.57 11.81 9.24
C ILE A 38 -0.65 10.85 8.07
N GLU A 39 -1.77 10.14 7.92
CA GLU A 39 -1.99 9.25 6.79
C GLU A 39 -1.91 9.99 5.47
N ASN A 40 -2.55 11.16 5.37
CA ASN A 40 -2.52 11.98 4.16
C ASN A 40 -1.09 12.42 3.83
N ILE A 41 -0.32 12.86 4.84
CA ILE A 41 1.08 13.26 4.67
C ILE A 41 1.93 12.09 4.18
N VAL A 42 1.79 10.92 4.81
CA VAL A 42 2.53 9.71 4.41
C VAL A 42 2.15 9.28 2.99
N ASN A 43 0.86 9.38 2.62
CA ASN A 43 0.37 8.98 1.30
C ASN A 43 0.84 9.93 0.18
N LEU A 44 1.08 11.20 0.49
CA LEU A 44 1.58 12.22 -0.44
C LEU A 44 3.11 12.31 -0.49
N CYS A 45 3.80 11.74 0.51
CA CYS A 45 5.25 11.80 0.58
C CYS A 45 5.89 11.03 -0.60
N PRO A 46 6.77 11.65 -1.40
CA PRO A 46 7.48 10.99 -2.49
C PRO A 46 8.30 9.77 -2.02
N LEU A 47 8.15 8.64 -2.71
CA LEU A 47 9.05 7.47 -2.60
C LEU A 47 10.28 7.61 -3.49
N THR A 48 10.20 8.43 -4.54
CA THR A 48 11.28 8.68 -5.50
C THR A 48 11.77 10.12 -5.40
N TYR A 49 12.90 10.37 -6.05
CA TYR A 49 13.43 11.72 -6.21
C TYR A 49 12.38 12.66 -6.80
N VAL A 50 12.32 13.88 -6.25
CA VAL A 50 11.51 14.98 -6.77
C VAL A 50 12.43 15.81 -7.66
N SER A 51 12.14 15.84 -8.96
CA SER A 51 12.85 16.71 -9.90
C SER A 51 12.16 18.06 -10.02
N ASP A 52 12.94 19.11 -10.24
CA ASP A 52 12.44 20.45 -10.55
C ASP A 52 12.22 20.64 -12.07
N ASP A 53 12.69 19.69 -12.88
CA ASP A 53 12.54 19.72 -14.34
C ASP A 53 11.13 19.26 -14.75
N LYS A 54 10.44 20.08 -15.54
CA LYS A 54 9.05 19.84 -15.96
C LYS A 54 8.87 18.67 -16.94
N ASP A 55 9.96 18.25 -17.56
CA ASP A 55 9.98 17.13 -18.50
C ASP A 55 10.21 15.79 -17.79
N ASP A 56 10.59 15.83 -16.50
CA ASP A 56 10.78 14.63 -15.69
C ASP A 56 9.44 14.05 -15.20
N PRO A 57 9.35 12.72 -15.03
CA PRO A 57 8.14 12.08 -14.54
C PRO A 57 7.84 12.52 -13.10
N GLU A 58 6.54 12.68 -12.80
CA GLU A 58 6.08 13.03 -11.46
C GLU A 58 6.55 11.98 -10.43
N PRO A 59 7.01 12.40 -9.23
CA PRO A 59 7.50 11.47 -8.23
C PRO A 59 6.44 10.45 -7.81
N LEU A 60 6.86 9.19 -7.70
CA LEU A 60 5.98 8.11 -7.25
C LEU A 60 5.69 8.29 -5.77
N THR A 61 4.42 8.51 -5.42
CA THR A 61 3.94 8.53 -4.03
C THR A 61 3.30 7.19 -3.66
N PRO A 62 3.19 6.84 -2.36
CA PRO A 62 2.42 5.68 -1.92
C PRO A 62 1.00 5.62 -2.47
N ALA A 63 0.32 6.77 -2.54
CA ALA A 63 -1.02 6.86 -3.10
C ALA A 63 -1.04 6.44 -4.57
N THR A 64 -0.14 7.02 -5.39
CA THR A 64 -0.02 6.68 -6.82
C THR A 64 0.42 5.22 -7.02
N PHE A 65 1.32 4.69 -6.19
CA PHE A 65 1.71 3.29 -6.27
C PHE A 65 0.53 2.35 -5.98
N CYS A 66 -0.26 2.64 -4.94
CA CYS A 66 -1.46 1.85 -4.63
C CYS A 66 -2.48 1.88 -5.75
N THR A 67 -2.76 3.04 -6.34
CA THR A 67 -3.74 3.14 -7.44
C THR A 67 -3.26 2.43 -8.70
N LEU A 68 -1.96 2.51 -9.02
CA LEU A 68 -1.37 1.78 -10.15
C LEU A 68 -1.46 0.26 -9.95
N VAL A 69 -1.21 -0.24 -8.74
CA VAL A 69 -1.33 -1.67 -8.40
C VAL A 69 -2.78 -2.12 -8.44
N GLU A 70 -3.73 -1.30 -7.97
CA GLU A 70 -5.16 -1.59 -8.01
C GLU A 70 -5.71 -1.60 -9.43
N MET A 71 -5.30 -0.65 -10.28
CA MET A 71 -5.63 -0.66 -11.69
C MET A 71 -5.09 -1.91 -12.38
N ASN A 72 -3.85 -2.32 -12.09
CA ASN A 72 -3.29 -3.57 -12.61
C ASN A 72 -4.06 -4.80 -12.12
N LEU A 73 -4.47 -4.86 -10.85
CA LEU A 73 -5.32 -5.93 -10.33
C LEU A 73 -6.69 -5.97 -11.03
N ILE A 74 -7.32 -4.83 -11.26
CA ILE A 74 -8.59 -4.74 -11.99
C ILE A 74 -8.42 -5.18 -13.45
N ILE A 75 -7.34 -4.76 -14.12
CA ILE A 75 -7.03 -5.19 -15.49
C ILE A 75 -6.77 -6.70 -15.54
N LEU A 76 -6.00 -7.25 -14.60
CA LEU A 76 -5.77 -8.69 -14.48
C LEU A 76 -7.07 -9.46 -14.20
N CYS A 77 -7.93 -8.96 -13.30
CA CYS A 77 -9.25 -9.54 -13.04
C CYS A 77 -10.18 -9.46 -14.27
N ASN A 78 -10.11 -8.39 -15.07
CA ASN A 78 -10.89 -8.21 -16.29
C ASN A 78 -10.36 -9.05 -17.47
N LEU A 79 -9.07 -9.38 -17.49
CA LEU A 79 -8.50 -10.32 -18.47
C LEU A 79 -8.77 -11.79 -18.09
N GLN A 80 -8.89 -12.08 -16.79
CA GLN A 80 -9.25 -13.41 -16.31
C GLN A 80 -10.73 -13.77 -16.57
N SER A 81 -11.62 -12.79 -16.75
CA SER A 81 -13.03 -13.04 -17.06
C SER A 81 -13.31 -13.44 -18.53
N PHE A 82 -12.29 -13.43 -19.41
CA PHE A 82 -12.45 -13.81 -20.83
C PHE A 82 -11.95 -15.22 -21.20
N SER A 83 -11.70 -16.12 -20.25
CA SER A 83 -11.47 -17.54 -20.57
C SER A 83 -12.40 -18.47 -19.79
N MET A 84 -13.65 -18.56 -20.25
CA MET A 84 -14.37 -19.82 -20.21
C MET A 84 -13.97 -20.66 -21.43
N LYS A 85 -12.87 -21.43 -21.34
CA LYS A 85 -12.71 -22.68 -22.11
C LYS A 85 -12.06 -23.76 -21.25
N GLN A 86 -12.64 -24.94 -21.33
CA GLN A 86 -12.61 -26.01 -20.36
C GLN A 86 -11.42 -26.98 -20.55
N SER A 87 -10.66 -27.24 -19.46
CA SER A 87 -9.85 -28.46 -19.13
C SER A 87 -8.57 -28.75 -19.98
N PRO A 88 -7.53 -29.50 -19.49
CA PRO A 88 -7.60 -30.73 -18.69
C PRO A 88 -6.90 -30.68 -17.31
N LYS A 89 -7.39 -31.51 -16.37
CA LYS A 89 -6.83 -31.70 -15.03
C LYS A 89 -5.41 -32.25 -15.12
N ARG A 90 -4.41 -31.51 -14.64
CA ARG A 90 -3.07 -32.05 -14.36
C ARG A 90 -2.97 -32.35 -12.86
N HIS A 91 -2.78 -33.62 -12.58
CA HIS A 91 -2.42 -34.16 -11.27
C HIS A 91 -1.11 -33.50 -10.82
N TYR A 92 -1.10 -32.84 -9.66
CA TYR A 92 0.11 -32.30 -9.04
C TYR A 92 0.51 -33.23 -7.90
N ASN A 93 1.70 -33.81 -8.01
CA ASN A 93 2.32 -34.60 -6.96
C ASN A 93 2.91 -33.64 -5.92
N GLU A 94 2.77 -33.96 -4.64
CA GLU A 94 3.02 -33.07 -3.49
C GLU A 94 4.50 -32.72 -3.22
N GLU A 95 5.45 -33.12 -4.07
CA GLU A 95 6.88 -33.05 -3.72
C GLU A 95 7.61 -31.77 -4.13
N ASN A 96 6.96 -30.75 -4.71
CA ASN A 96 7.69 -29.55 -5.18
C ASN A 96 7.22 -28.19 -4.61
N CYS A 97 6.43 -28.15 -3.54
CA CYS A 97 5.95 -26.89 -2.96
C CYS A 97 6.83 -26.27 -1.86
N ILE A 98 8.10 -26.68 -1.66
CA ILE A 98 8.93 -26.14 -0.56
C ILE A 98 10.21 -25.43 -1.01
N LYS A 99 10.22 -24.77 -2.18
CA LYS A 99 11.26 -23.77 -2.46
C LYS A 99 10.73 -22.61 -3.26
N LEU A 100 10.10 -21.65 -2.58
CA LEU A 100 10.12 -20.23 -2.95
C LEU A 100 9.42 -19.41 -1.86
N CYS A 101 10.09 -19.29 -0.72
CA CYS A 101 9.92 -18.22 0.27
C CYS A 101 11.10 -18.27 1.26
N PHE A 102 12.28 -17.89 0.79
CA PHE A 102 13.28 -17.14 1.56
C PHE A 102 13.83 -16.06 0.63
#